data_AF-A0A2N1U3T4-F1
#
_entry.id   AF-A0A2N1U3T4-F1
#
_cell.length_a   1.000
_cell.length_b   1.000
_cell.length_c   1.000
_cell.angle_alpha   90.00
_cell.angle_beta   90.00
_cell.angle_gamma   90.00
#
_symmetry.space_group_name_H-M   'P 1'
#
loop_
_entity.id
_entity.type
_entity.pdbx_description
1 polymer ?
#
loop_
_entity_poly.entity_id
_entity_poly.type
_entity_poly.pdbx_seq_one_letter_code
_entity_poly.pdbx_strand_id
1 'polypeptide(L)'
;MRFTKMHGLGNDYIFVNCFEEKVVGPEKIAPVISDRHRGVGGDGLILICPSEKADVKMRIFNADGSEAQMCGNGIRCVAKYAYEHKLVKGKNANMTIETGRGILTIGLEIDRKDKVELVRVNMGRPILEPAKIPVALDGDSVIETAIDVGGQRILMTCVSMGNPHAVFFVDDLDAVELEKVGPIIEHHELFPQRINAHFVR
;
A
#
# COMPACT_ATOMS: atom_id res chain seq x y z
N MET A 1 16.74 6.41 17.04
CA MET A 1 15.74 6.47 15.96
C MET A 1 14.45 7.04 16.52
N ARG A 2 14.22 8.35 16.34
CA ARG A 2 12.89 8.93 16.57
C ARG A 2 11.94 8.46 15.48
N PHE A 3 10.68 8.24 15.84
CA PHE A 3 9.67 7.80 14.91
C PHE A 3 8.32 8.44 15.23
N THR A 4 7.39 8.36 14.28
CA THR A 4 5.97 8.69 14.47
C THR A 4 5.14 7.53 14.00
N LYS A 5 4.17 7.09 14.80
CA LYS A 5 3.23 6.05 14.40
C LYS A 5 1.98 6.71 13.84
N MET A 6 1.58 6.32 12.63
CA MET A 6 0.40 6.86 11.95
C MET A 6 -0.39 5.71 11.32
N HIS A 7 -1.67 5.92 11.08
CA HIS A 7 -2.49 4.96 10.35
C HIS A 7 -3.34 5.67 9.29
N GLY A 8 -3.61 4.96 8.19
CA GLY A 8 -4.60 5.34 7.20
C GLY A 8 -5.65 4.25 7.11
N LEU A 9 -6.86 4.50 7.63
CA LEU A 9 -7.95 3.51 7.68
C LEU A 9 -7.55 2.19 8.38
N GLY A 10 -6.96 2.29 9.57
CA GLY A 10 -6.52 1.12 10.36
C GLY A 10 -5.15 0.54 9.98
N ASN A 11 -4.71 0.68 8.72
CA ASN A 11 -3.39 0.23 8.28
C ASN A 11 -2.30 1.15 8.85
N ASP A 12 -1.53 0.64 9.82
CA ASP A 12 -0.63 1.41 10.68
C ASP A 12 0.84 1.13 10.39
N TYR A 13 1.66 2.18 10.26
CA TYR A 13 3.09 2.06 10.02
C TYR A 13 3.89 2.90 11.02
N ILE A 14 5.14 2.51 11.23
CA ILE A 14 6.14 3.31 11.92
C ILE A 14 6.84 4.18 10.88
N PHE A 15 6.79 5.51 11.04
CA PHE A 15 7.40 6.46 10.12
C PHE A 15 8.68 7.04 10.70
N VAL A 16 9.74 7.06 9.90
CA VAL A 16 11.04 7.64 10.29
C VAL A 16 11.43 8.73 9.30
N ASN A 17 11.75 9.91 9.84
CA ASN A 17 12.23 11.05 9.07
C ASN A 17 13.74 10.90 8.78
N CYS A 18 14.06 10.48 7.56
CA CYS A 18 15.44 10.28 7.11
C CYS A 18 16.14 11.57 6.66
N PHE A 19 15.52 12.74 6.84
CA PHE A 19 16.25 14.02 6.80
C PHE A 19 17.06 14.25 8.08
N GLU A 20 16.66 13.63 9.20
CA GLU A 20 17.32 13.77 10.51
C GLU A 20 17.96 12.46 11.00
N GLU A 21 17.36 11.31 10.66
CA GLU A 21 17.76 10.00 11.18
C GLU A 21 18.42 9.16 10.07
N LYS A 22 19.54 8.50 10.38
CA LYS A 22 20.17 7.53 9.50
C LYS A 22 19.72 6.12 9.87
N VAL A 23 18.97 5.47 8.98
CA VAL A 23 18.50 4.09 9.15
C VAL A 23 19.34 3.16 8.26
N VAL A 24 20.11 2.26 8.88
CA VAL A 24 20.95 1.28 8.18
C VAL A 24 20.32 -0.10 8.35
N GLY A 25 20.17 -0.83 7.24
CA GLY A 25 19.54 -2.16 7.23
C GLY A 25 18.05 -2.13 7.61
N PRO A 26 17.21 -1.27 6.99
CA PRO A 26 15.79 -1.19 7.30
C PRO A 26 15.04 -2.52 7.16
N GLU A 27 15.47 -3.39 6.25
CA GLU A 27 14.93 -4.74 6.06
C GLU A 27 15.08 -5.63 7.31
N LYS A 28 16.09 -5.37 8.15
CA LYS A 28 16.29 -6.07 9.43
C LYS A 28 15.59 -5.38 10.59
N ILE A 29 15.38 -4.07 10.50
CA ILE A 29 14.72 -3.27 11.53
C ILE A 29 13.20 -3.45 11.45
N ALA A 30 12.63 -3.51 10.24
CA ALA A 30 11.20 -3.56 10.03
C ALA A 30 10.54 -4.73 10.77
N PRO A 31 11.06 -5.98 10.76
CA PRO A 31 10.46 -7.06 11.53
C PRO A 31 10.48 -6.84 13.04
N VAL A 32 11.58 -6.31 13.57
CA VAL A 32 11.74 -6.10 15.01
C VAL A 32 10.81 -4.99 15.52
N ILE A 33 10.72 -3.88 14.79
CA ILE A 33 9.90 -2.74 15.24
C ILE A 33 8.40 -2.97 15.00
N SER A 34 8.05 -3.76 13.98
CA SER A 34 6.66 -4.04 13.61
C SER A 34 6.03 -5.15 14.44
N ASP A 35 6.83 -5.95 15.17
CA ASP A 35 6.31 -6.93 16.12
C ASP A 35 5.37 -6.24 17.13
N ARG A 36 4.11 -6.71 17.18
CA ARG A 36 3.05 -6.11 18.00
C ARG A 36 3.16 -6.41 19.49
N HIS A 37 3.97 -7.39 19.89
CA HIS A 37 4.15 -7.80 21.28
C HIS A 37 5.48 -7.31 21.87
N ARG A 38 6.53 -7.27 21.06
CA ARG A 38 7.92 -7.01 21.47
C ARG A 38 8.51 -5.74 20.87
N GLY A 39 7.85 -5.18 19.85
CA GLY A 39 8.23 -3.94 19.19
C GLY A 39 7.25 -2.80 19.49
N VAL A 40 7.18 -1.83 18.58
CA VAL A 40 6.17 -0.76 18.59
C VAL A 40 4.83 -1.28 18.07
N GLY A 41 4.87 -2.31 17.23
CA GLY A 41 3.72 -2.87 16.53
C GLY A 41 3.33 -2.03 15.32
N GLY A 42 3.07 -2.68 14.20
CA GLY A 42 2.52 -2.07 12.98
C GLY A 42 2.60 -3.03 11.81
N ASP A 43 2.09 -2.62 10.66
CA ASP A 43 2.14 -3.38 9.41
C ASP A 43 3.51 -3.24 8.70
N GLY A 44 4.38 -2.37 9.20
CA GLY A 44 5.73 -2.20 8.71
C GLY A 44 6.43 -0.91 9.13
N LEU A 45 7.51 -0.60 8.44
CA LEU A 45 8.33 0.61 8.57
C LEU A 45 8.28 1.43 7.27
N ILE A 46 8.02 2.72 7.39
CA ILE A 46 8.09 3.68 6.28
C ILE A 46 9.19 4.70 6.55
N LEU A 47 10.08 4.86 5.59
CA LEU A 47 11.12 5.88 5.60
C LEU A 47 10.72 7.04 4.71
N ILE A 48 10.81 8.25 5.25
CA ILE A 48 10.59 9.51 4.54
C ILE A 48 11.97 10.11 4.27
N CYS A 49 12.45 9.94 3.04
CA CYS A 49 13.81 10.25 2.63
C CYS A 49 13.87 11.52 1.75
N PRO A 50 15.04 12.18 1.66
CA PRO A 50 15.32 13.13 0.60
C PRO A 50 15.16 12.49 -0.79
N SER A 51 14.69 13.27 -1.75
CA SER A 51 14.61 12.90 -3.17
C SER A 51 15.32 13.95 -4.02
N GLU A 52 15.93 13.52 -5.13
CA GLU A 52 16.48 14.43 -6.16
C GLU A 52 15.45 14.81 -7.23
N LYS A 53 14.31 14.12 -7.27
CA LYS A 53 13.33 14.20 -8.38
C LYS A 53 11.91 14.57 -7.94
N ALA A 54 11.64 14.52 -6.64
CA ALA A 54 10.35 14.81 -6.03
C ALA A 54 10.55 15.58 -4.72
N ASP A 55 9.48 16.01 -4.07
CA ASP A 55 9.57 16.74 -2.80
C ASP A 55 10.09 15.86 -1.66
N VAL A 56 9.67 14.59 -1.63
CA VAL A 56 10.18 13.55 -0.72
C VAL A 56 10.19 12.19 -1.42
N LYS A 57 10.95 11.24 -0.88
CA LYS A 57 10.95 9.83 -1.27
C LYS A 57 10.37 8.97 -0.16
N MET A 58 9.48 8.05 -0.52
CA MET A 58 8.93 7.04 0.37
C MET A 58 9.56 5.69 0.08
N ARG A 59 10.07 5.02 1.12
CA ARG A 59 10.44 3.60 1.09
C ARG A 59 9.63 2.84 2.12
N ILE A 60 9.10 1.67 1.76
CA ILE A 60 8.21 0.88 2.61
C ILE A 60 8.83 -0.49 2.81
N PHE A 61 8.92 -0.91 4.07
CA PHE A 61 9.33 -2.25 4.45
C PHE A 61 8.18 -2.89 5.22
N ASN A 62 7.72 -4.04 4.74
CA ASN A 62 6.69 -4.81 5.41
C ASN A 62 7.22 -5.38 6.74
N ALA A 63 6.32 -5.88 7.58
CA ALA A 63 6.68 -6.50 8.85
C ALA A 63 7.56 -7.76 8.70
N ASP A 64 7.67 -8.35 7.51
CA ASP A 64 8.60 -9.46 7.22
C ASP A 64 9.98 -8.98 6.71
N GLY A 65 10.16 -7.66 6.55
CA GLY A 65 11.39 -7.04 6.07
C GLY A 65 11.46 -6.82 4.56
N SER A 66 10.49 -7.36 3.79
CA SER A 66 10.43 -7.17 2.34
C SER A 66 10.15 -5.70 1.97
N GLU A 67 10.81 -5.19 0.92
CA GLU A 67 10.57 -3.82 0.44
C GLU A 67 9.40 -3.81 -0.56
N ALA A 68 8.34 -3.05 -0.25
CA ALA A 68 7.18 -2.89 -1.10
C ALA A 68 7.33 -1.65 -2.02
N GLN A 69 6.81 -1.74 -3.24
CA GLN A 69 6.93 -0.65 -4.21
C GLN A 69 6.03 0.55 -3.88
N MET A 70 4.82 0.31 -3.37
CA MET A 70 3.83 1.35 -3.07
C MET A 70 2.82 0.86 -2.02
N CYS A 71 2.31 1.79 -1.22
CA CYS A 71 1.16 1.57 -0.33
C CYS A 71 0.29 2.83 -0.30
N GLY A 72 -0.96 2.70 -0.76
CA GLY A 72 -1.90 3.82 -0.86
C GLY A 72 -2.27 4.44 0.47
N ASN A 73 -2.25 3.69 1.57
CA ASN A 73 -2.50 4.19 2.93
C ASN A 73 -1.27 4.90 3.49
N GLY A 74 -0.10 4.28 3.34
CA GLY A 74 1.19 4.81 3.79
C GLY A 74 1.50 6.17 3.16
N ILE A 75 1.28 6.32 1.85
CA ILE A 75 1.60 7.57 1.14
C ILE A 75 0.75 8.76 1.62
N ARG A 76 -0.50 8.54 2.06
CA ARG A 76 -1.32 9.60 2.68
C ARG A 76 -0.70 10.09 3.97
N CYS A 77 -0.16 9.18 4.78
CA CYS A 77 0.54 9.52 6.02
C CYS A 77 1.87 10.22 5.73
N VAL A 78 2.64 9.78 4.73
CA VAL A 78 3.89 10.47 4.30
C VAL A 78 3.59 11.91 3.88
N ALA A 79 2.56 12.11 3.07
CA ALA A 79 2.18 13.43 2.59
C ALA A 79 1.81 14.37 3.75
N LYS A 80 0.97 13.89 4.67
CA LYS A 80 0.63 14.61 5.92
C LYS A 80 1.88 14.93 6.75
N TYR A 81 2.75 13.94 6.96
CA TYR A 81 3.96 14.10 7.75
C TYR A 81 4.89 15.16 7.13
N ALA A 82 5.16 15.04 5.83
CA ALA A 82 6.06 15.91 5.10
C ALA A 82 5.57 17.36 5.07
N TYR A 83 4.26 17.59 4.93
CA TYR A 83 3.66 18.92 5.04
C TYR A 83 3.80 19.49 6.45
N GLU A 84 3.34 18.77 7.48
CA GLU A 84 3.29 19.29 8.84
C GLU A 84 4.68 19.48 9.48
N HIS A 85 5.68 18.73 9.03
CA HIS A 85 7.09 18.87 9.44
C HIS A 85 7.90 19.79 8.52
N LYS A 86 7.25 20.46 7.55
CA LYS A 86 7.88 21.42 6.63
C LYS A 86 9.06 20.82 5.86
N LEU A 87 8.97 19.55 5.48
CA LEU A 87 9.98 18.86 4.67
C LEU A 87 9.93 19.29 3.20
N VAL A 88 8.82 19.91 2.79
CA VAL A 88 8.61 20.43 1.44
C VAL A 88 8.66 21.96 1.42
N LYS A 89 9.15 22.54 0.33
CA LYS A 89 9.28 24.00 0.21
C LYS A 89 7.94 24.64 -0.17
N GLY A 90 7.46 25.54 0.69
CA GLY A 90 6.25 26.34 0.44
C GLY A 90 4.95 25.70 0.94
N LYS A 91 3.87 26.48 0.99
CA LYS A 91 2.51 26.01 1.36
C LYS A 91 1.77 25.50 0.14
N ASN A 92 2.34 24.53 -0.56
CA ASN A 92 1.68 23.99 -1.74
C ASN A 92 0.65 22.94 -1.32
N ALA A 93 -0.59 23.08 -1.80
CA ALA A 93 -1.64 22.08 -1.63
C ALA A 93 -1.38 20.84 -2.50
N ASN A 94 -0.39 20.89 -3.39
CA ASN A 94 0.05 19.76 -4.19
C ASN A 94 1.52 19.43 -3.90
N MET A 95 1.84 18.15 -3.82
CA MET A 95 3.21 17.65 -3.65
C MET A 95 3.47 16.40 -4.47
N THR A 96 4.73 16.12 -4.70
CA THR A 96 5.22 14.95 -5.43
C THR A 96 5.99 14.03 -4.49
N ILE A 97 5.70 12.73 -4.58
CA ILE A 97 6.36 11.72 -3.75
C ILE A 97 6.97 10.65 -4.67
N GLU A 98 8.28 10.46 -4.58
CA GLU A 98 8.98 9.35 -5.22
C GLU A 98 8.69 8.04 -4.48
N THR A 99 8.29 7.00 -5.21
CA THR A 99 8.01 5.67 -4.70
C THR A 99 8.73 4.60 -5.53
N GLY A 100 8.68 3.33 -5.11
CA GLY A 100 9.21 2.22 -5.91
C GLY A 100 8.49 2.03 -7.26
N ARG A 101 7.25 2.53 -7.39
CA ARG A 101 6.48 2.53 -8.66
C ARG A 101 6.77 3.76 -9.55
N GLY A 102 7.45 4.77 -9.03
CA GLY A 102 7.64 6.07 -9.68
C GLY A 102 7.11 7.23 -8.86
N ILE A 103 7.03 8.42 -9.46
CA ILE A 103 6.60 9.65 -8.78
C ILE A 103 5.08 9.78 -8.85
N LEU A 104 4.44 9.97 -7.70
CA LEU A 104 3.00 10.20 -7.58
C LEU A 104 2.71 11.64 -7.18
N THR A 105 1.62 12.19 -7.72
CA THR A 105 1.09 13.51 -7.36
C THR A 105 0.04 13.38 -6.27
N ILE A 106 0.19 14.18 -5.24
CA ILE A 106 -0.65 14.18 -4.05
C ILE A 106 -1.28 15.56 -3.88
N GLY A 107 -2.59 15.60 -3.64
CA GLY A 107 -3.32 16.79 -3.22
C GLY A 107 -3.61 16.75 -1.72
N LEU A 108 -3.49 17.88 -1.06
CA LEU A 108 -3.72 18.07 0.38
C LEU A 108 -4.89 19.01 0.60
N GLU A 109 -5.79 18.62 1.49
CA GLU A 109 -6.80 19.51 2.05
C GLU A 109 -6.35 19.92 3.46
N ILE A 110 -6.08 21.22 3.61
CA ILE A 110 -5.49 21.80 4.81
C ILE A 110 -6.57 22.59 5.55
N ASP A 111 -6.70 22.35 6.84
CA ASP A 111 -7.68 23.03 7.68
C ASP A 111 -7.24 24.46 8.06
N ARG A 112 -8.10 25.18 8.80
CA ARG A 112 -7.81 26.55 9.26
C ARG A 112 -6.66 26.64 10.27
N LYS A 113 -6.20 25.51 10.83
CA LYS A 113 -5.11 25.42 11.81
C LYS A 113 -3.79 24.97 11.17
N ASP A 114 -3.69 24.99 9.84
CA ASP A 114 -2.49 24.56 9.09
C ASP A 114 -2.18 23.06 9.28
N LYS A 115 -3.23 22.24 9.45
CA LYS A 115 -3.15 20.78 9.60
C LYS A 115 -3.76 20.07 8.40
N VAL A 116 -3.17 18.93 8.03
CA VAL A 116 -3.70 18.12 6.91
C VAL A 116 -4.88 17.30 7.39
N GLU A 117 -6.06 17.56 6.81
CA GLU A 117 -7.32 16.87 7.10
C GLU A 117 -7.53 15.68 6.14
N LEU A 118 -7.39 15.93 4.83
CA LEU A 118 -7.55 14.90 3.80
C LEU A 118 -6.38 14.89 2.82
N VAL A 119 -6.12 13.72 2.26
CA VAL A 119 -5.08 13.51 1.25
C VAL A 119 -5.67 12.78 0.05
N ARG A 120 -5.53 13.39 -1.13
CA ARG A 120 -5.92 12.84 -2.42
C ARG A 120 -4.68 12.30 -3.12
N VAL A 121 -4.72 11.06 -3.57
CA VAL A 121 -3.60 10.40 -4.25
C VAL A 121 -4.01 10.11 -5.68
N ASN A 122 -3.24 10.58 -6.66
CA ASN A 122 -3.43 10.14 -8.04
C ASN A 122 -2.82 8.74 -8.21
N MET A 123 -3.67 7.71 -8.22
CA MET A 123 -3.26 6.30 -8.32
C MET A 123 -2.93 5.87 -9.75
N GLY A 124 -3.11 6.77 -10.73
CA GLY A 124 -2.97 6.47 -12.15
C GLY A 124 -4.15 5.67 -12.70
N ARG A 125 -3.96 5.10 -13.89
CA ARG A 125 -4.96 4.25 -14.54
C ARG A 125 -4.84 2.79 -14.07
N PRO A 126 -5.95 2.05 -14.00
CA PRO A 126 -5.90 0.61 -13.79
C PRO A 126 -5.24 -0.10 -14.97
N ILE A 127 -4.57 -1.19 -14.67
CA ILE A 127 -4.06 -2.17 -15.64
C ILE A 127 -5.04 -3.34 -15.64
N LEU A 128 -5.57 -3.69 -16.82
CA LEU A 128 -6.61 -4.72 -16.97
C LEU A 128 -6.09 -5.99 -17.67
N GLU A 129 -5.00 -5.89 -18.42
CA GLU A 129 -4.43 -7.01 -19.16
C GLU A 129 -3.84 -8.06 -18.19
N PRO A 130 -4.29 -9.33 -18.24
CA PRO A 130 -3.84 -10.41 -17.33
C PRO A 130 -2.33 -10.52 -17.23
N ALA A 131 -1.63 -10.50 -18.38
CA ALA A 131 -0.16 -10.58 -18.44
C ALA A 131 0.55 -9.43 -17.71
N LYS A 132 -0.08 -8.24 -17.63
CA LYS A 132 0.43 -7.08 -16.90
C LYS A 132 -0.03 -7.04 -15.43
N ILE A 133 -1.03 -7.84 -15.05
CA ILE A 133 -1.49 -8.08 -13.66
C ILE A 133 -0.78 -9.30 -13.02
N PRO A 134 0.26 -9.84 -13.66
CA PRO A 134 0.67 -11.26 -13.56
C PRO A 134 -0.41 -12.28 -13.18
N VAL A 135 -1.47 -12.39 -13.98
CA VAL A 135 -2.45 -13.49 -13.90
C VAL A 135 -2.17 -14.49 -15.03
N ALA A 136 -2.07 -15.78 -14.71
CA ALA A 136 -1.79 -16.85 -15.67
C ALA A 136 -3.03 -17.25 -16.49
N LEU A 137 -3.66 -16.27 -17.11
CA LEU A 137 -4.79 -16.42 -18.04
C LEU A 137 -4.49 -15.61 -19.31
N ASP A 138 -5.00 -16.09 -20.44
CA ASP A 138 -4.91 -15.38 -21.71
C ASP A 138 -6.06 -14.36 -21.88
N GLY A 139 -5.87 -13.39 -22.77
CA GLY A 139 -6.89 -12.40 -23.14
C GLY A 139 -6.53 -10.97 -22.74
N ASP A 140 -7.49 -10.06 -22.92
CA ASP A 140 -7.29 -8.62 -22.69
C ASP A 140 -7.75 -8.16 -21.30
N SER A 141 -8.58 -8.96 -20.63
CA SER A 141 -9.08 -8.68 -19.27
C SER A 141 -9.57 -9.96 -18.59
N VAL A 142 -9.58 -9.95 -17.26
CA VAL A 142 -10.20 -10.99 -16.42
C VAL A 142 -11.40 -10.37 -15.74
N ILE A 143 -12.60 -10.63 -16.28
CA ILE A 143 -13.86 -10.09 -15.77
C ILE A 143 -14.79 -11.27 -15.50
N GLU A 144 -15.36 -11.32 -14.29
CA GLU A 144 -16.28 -12.37 -13.84
C GLU A 144 -15.84 -13.79 -14.21
N THR A 145 -14.54 -14.05 -14.11
CA THR A 145 -13.94 -15.33 -14.48
C THR A 145 -14.00 -16.28 -13.30
N ALA A 146 -14.45 -17.52 -13.53
CA ALA A 146 -14.54 -18.52 -12.47
C ALA A 146 -13.15 -19.01 -12.03
N ILE A 147 -12.95 -19.10 -10.73
CA ILE A 147 -11.78 -19.70 -10.08
C ILE A 147 -12.25 -20.70 -9.02
N ASP A 148 -11.49 -21.78 -8.82
CA ASP A 148 -11.75 -22.75 -7.75
C ASP A 148 -11.03 -22.31 -6.47
N VAL A 149 -11.78 -22.15 -5.40
CA VAL A 149 -11.25 -21.80 -4.08
C VAL A 149 -11.78 -22.82 -3.08
N GLY A 150 -10.95 -23.84 -2.81
CA GLY A 150 -11.31 -24.90 -1.87
C GLY A 150 -12.51 -25.74 -2.34
N GLY A 151 -12.63 -25.99 -3.65
CA GLY A 151 -13.72 -26.77 -4.25
C GLY A 151 -15.01 -25.98 -4.50
N GLN A 152 -15.00 -24.67 -4.25
CA GLN A 152 -16.09 -23.77 -4.61
C GLN A 152 -15.69 -22.93 -5.82
N ARG A 153 -16.57 -22.85 -6.83
CA ARG A 153 -16.40 -21.92 -7.94
C ARG A 153 -16.94 -20.55 -7.55
N ILE A 154 -16.06 -19.57 -7.54
CA ILE A 154 -16.40 -18.16 -7.32
C ILE A 154 -15.93 -17.32 -8.51
N LEU A 155 -16.60 -16.20 -8.77
CA LEU A 155 -16.26 -15.31 -9.87
C LEU A 155 -15.30 -14.21 -9.41
N MET A 156 -14.24 -13.98 -10.16
CA MET A 156 -13.27 -12.93 -9.91
C MET A 156 -13.16 -11.95 -11.07
N THR A 157 -12.89 -10.69 -10.74
CA THR A 157 -12.39 -9.69 -11.68
C THR A 157 -11.01 -9.25 -11.25
N CYS A 158 -10.02 -9.31 -12.14
CA CYS A 158 -8.64 -8.93 -11.80
C CYS A 158 -8.29 -7.54 -12.33
N VAL A 159 -7.56 -6.78 -11.53
CA VAL A 159 -7.05 -5.45 -11.86
C VAL A 159 -5.72 -5.23 -11.16
N SER A 160 -4.84 -4.42 -11.75
CA SER A 160 -3.65 -3.92 -11.07
C SER A 160 -3.67 -2.41 -10.96
N MET A 161 -3.40 -1.90 -9.76
CA MET A 161 -3.14 -0.48 -9.50
C MET A 161 -1.63 -0.23 -9.28
N GLY A 162 -0.78 -1.10 -9.84
CA GLY A 162 0.65 -1.19 -9.56
C GLY A 162 1.05 -2.45 -8.80
N ASN A 163 0.08 -3.13 -8.18
CA ASN A 163 0.17 -4.46 -7.58
C ASN A 163 -1.12 -5.24 -7.90
N PRO A 164 -1.09 -6.59 -7.89
CA PRO A 164 -2.20 -7.40 -8.36
C PRO A 164 -3.36 -7.46 -7.35
N HIS A 165 -4.59 -7.37 -7.86
CA HIS A 165 -5.83 -7.47 -7.10
C HIS A 165 -6.86 -8.39 -7.80
N ALA A 166 -7.53 -9.22 -7.03
CA ALA A 166 -8.70 -10.00 -7.44
C ALA A 166 -9.91 -9.55 -6.62
N VAL A 167 -10.98 -9.19 -7.29
CA VAL A 167 -12.23 -8.69 -6.69
C VAL A 167 -13.32 -9.74 -6.86
N PHE A 168 -13.95 -10.09 -5.75
CA PHE A 168 -15.04 -11.06 -5.65
C PHE A 168 -16.29 -10.35 -5.14
N PHE A 169 -17.37 -10.41 -5.91
CA PHE A 169 -18.68 -9.91 -5.47
C PHE A 169 -19.42 -11.00 -4.72
N VAL A 170 -19.90 -10.69 -3.52
CA VAL A 170 -20.60 -11.62 -2.63
C VAL A 170 -21.87 -10.99 -2.07
N ASP A 171 -22.90 -11.81 -1.83
CA ASP A 171 -24.16 -11.32 -1.27
C ASP A 171 -24.05 -10.93 0.21
N ASP A 172 -23.20 -11.64 0.95
CA ASP A 172 -22.98 -11.45 2.39
C ASP A 172 -21.49 -11.47 2.73
N LEU A 173 -20.98 -10.32 3.18
CA LEU A 173 -19.58 -10.17 3.61
C LEU A 173 -19.30 -10.90 4.92
N ASP A 174 -20.29 -11.00 5.81
CA ASP A 174 -20.13 -11.63 7.13
C ASP A 174 -20.01 -13.16 7.02
N ALA A 175 -20.49 -13.73 5.90
CA ALA A 175 -20.38 -15.14 5.60
C ALA A 175 -19.01 -15.55 5.01
N VAL A 176 -18.16 -14.58 4.63
CA VAL A 176 -16.85 -14.88 4.02
C VAL A 176 -15.84 -15.25 5.10
N GLU A 177 -15.42 -16.51 5.13
CA GLU A 177 -14.37 -16.99 6.04
C GLU A 177 -12.96 -16.58 5.55
N LEU A 178 -12.62 -15.28 5.67
CA LEU A 178 -11.38 -14.68 5.15
C LEU A 178 -10.11 -15.44 5.54
N GLU A 179 -10.02 -15.91 6.79
CA GLU A 179 -8.85 -16.67 7.28
C GLU A 179 -8.67 -18.01 6.55
N LYS A 180 -9.75 -18.59 6.02
CA LYS A 180 -9.71 -19.84 5.25
C LYS A 180 -9.49 -19.58 3.76
N VAL A 181 -10.27 -18.68 3.16
CA VAL A 181 -10.25 -18.45 1.70
C VAL A 181 -9.08 -17.56 1.26
N GLY A 182 -8.66 -16.62 2.10
CA GLY A 182 -7.61 -15.65 1.80
C GLY A 182 -6.29 -16.31 1.38
N PRO A 183 -5.71 -17.21 2.18
CA PRO A 183 -4.48 -17.91 1.82
C PRO A 183 -4.61 -18.78 0.56
N ILE A 184 -5.77 -19.40 0.35
CA ILE A 184 -6.03 -20.22 -0.86
C ILE A 184 -5.98 -19.33 -2.10
N ILE A 185 -6.60 -18.15 -2.06
CA ILE A 185 -6.61 -17.19 -3.17
C ILE A 185 -5.23 -16.56 -3.34
N GLU A 186 -4.58 -16.09 -2.27
CA GLU A 186 -3.27 -15.44 -2.33
C GLU A 186 -2.23 -16.33 -3.03
N HIS A 187 -2.27 -17.64 -2.76
CA HIS A 187 -1.32 -18.61 -3.26
C HIS A 187 -1.82 -19.43 -4.46
N HIS A 188 -2.95 -19.06 -5.07
CA HIS A 188 -3.51 -19.81 -6.19
C HIS A 188 -2.56 -19.83 -7.39
N GLU A 189 -2.51 -20.94 -8.13
CA GLU A 189 -1.59 -21.16 -9.26
C GLU A 189 -1.71 -20.12 -10.38
N LEU A 190 -2.90 -19.52 -10.51
CA LEU A 190 -3.18 -18.44 -11.46
C LEU A 190 -2.45 -17.13 -11.11
N PHE A 191 -1.84 -17.00 -9.93
CA PHE A 191 -1.18 -15.78 -9.47
C PHE A 191 0.29 -16.05 -9.13
N PRO A 192 1.19 -16.12 -10.13
CA PRO A 192 2.63 -16.36 -9.92
C PRO A 192 3.31 -15.38 -8.96
N GLN A 193 2.77 -14.16 -8.83
CA GLN A 193 3.28 -13.12 -7.93
C GLN A 193 2.39 -12.90 -6.70
N ARG A 194 1.53 -13.87 -6.39
CA ARG A 194 0.43 -13.77 -5.42
C ARG A 194 -0.56 -12.68 -5.79
N ILE A 195 -1.65 -12.56 -5.03
CA ILE A 195 -2.67 -11.54 -5.29
C ILE A 195 -3.30 -11.02 -4.00
N ASN A 196 -3.75 -9.76 -4.02
CA ASN A 196 -4.61 -9.22 -2.98
C ASN A 196 -6.07 -9.55 -3.30
N ALA A 197 -6.74 -10.29 -2.43
CA ALA A 197 -8.15 -10.63 -2.57
C ALA A 197 -9.04 -9.58 -1.90
N HIS A 198 -10.08 -9.14 -2.60
CA HIS A 198 -11.08 -8.20 -2.09
C HIS A 198 -12.47 -8.80 -2.23
N PHE A 199 -13.26 -8.72 -1.16
CA PHE A 199 -14.66 -9.12 -1.15
C PHE A 199 -15.52 -7.87 -1.04
N VAL A 200 -16.51 -7.75 -1.93
CA VAL A 200 -17.34 -6.54 -2.10
C VAL A 200 -18.81 -6.96 -2.17
N ARG A 201 -19.69 -6.16 -1.56
CA ARG A 201 -21.14 -6.24 -1.74
C ARG A 201 -21.64 -5.01 -2.48
#